data_AF-A0A6B3FPE7-F1
#
_entry.id   AF-A0A6B3FPE7-F1
#
_cell.length_a   1.000
_cell.length_b   1.000
_cell.length_c   1.000
_cell.angle_alpha   90.00
_cell.angle_beta   90.00
_cell.angle_gamma   90.00
#
_symmetry.space_group_name_H-M   'P 1'
#
loop_
_entity.id
_entity.type
_entity.pdbx_description
1 polymer ?
#
loop_
_entity_poly.entity_id
_entity_poly.type
_entity_poly.pdbx_seq_one_letter_code
_entity_poly.pdbx_strand_id
1 'polypeptide(L)'
;NQLRDLGTDPHTLSPDRDHGPAPAVERDSGQRRWIAGQVTPEDLAPGVLGLGRTVNGEALDAAGILAPPALRAQWQLGSADVPLAESGLPPVDQARLLMVDPGPWPQALEATAANATRRLWQESYADFAAAAPQLADGATRYTPSQAWSIATGLVLPLEM
;
A
#
# COMPACT_ATOMS: atom_id res chain seq x y z
N ASN A 1 35.51 -1.28 -30.25
CA ASN A 1 36.47 -1.25 -29.13
C ASN A 1 36.20 0.00 -28.30
N GLN A 2 35.12 -0.01 -27.49
CA GLN A 2 34.78 0.96 -26.42
C GLN A 2 33.37 0.65 -25.87
N LEU A 3 33.23 -0.46 -25.12
CA LEU A 3 32.01 -0.84 -24.37
C LEU A 3 32.40 -1.48 -23.02
N ARG A 4 33.41 -0.92 -22.36
CA ARG A 4 33.87 -1.31 -21.03
C ARG A 4 34.30 -0.03 -20.32
N ASP A 5 33.37 0.64 -19.64
CA ASP A 5 33.68 1.51 -18.48
C ASP A 5 32.44 2.19 -17.88
N LEU A 6 31.40 1.41 -17.57
CA LEU A 6 30.47 1.79 -16.51
C LEU A 6 30.28 0.56 -15.60
N GLY A 7 31.39 0.19 -14.96
CA GLY A 7 31.38 -0.76 -13.86
C GLY A 7 30.64 -0.16 -12.67
N THR A 8 29.37 -0.54 -12.54
CA THR A 8 28.65 -0.42 -11.27
C THR A 8 28.24 -1.82 -10.89
N ASP A 9 28.97 -2.38 -9.95
CA ASP A 9 28.66 -3.67 -9.33
C ASP A 9 27.30 -3.52 -8.60
N PRO A 10 26.29 -4.35 -8.91
CA PRO A 10 24.98 -4.27 -8.25
C PRO A 10 25.04 -4.56 -6.74
N HIS A 11 26.21 -4.90 -6.19
CA HIS A 11 26.42 -5.18 -4.77
C HIS A 11 27.07 -4.03 -3.96
N THR A 12 27.28 -2.84 -4.53
CA THR A 12 27.89 -1.68 -3.81
C THR A 12 26.93 -0.55 -3.44
N LEU A 13 25.64 -0.83 -3.26
CA LEU A 13 24.73 0.17 -2.67
C LEU A 13 25.00 0.26 -1.16
N SER A 14 25.84 1.21 -0.74
CA SER A 14 25.92 1.68 0.65
C SER A 14 24.50 2.04 1.14
N PRO A 15 24.17 1.75 2.42
CA PRO A 15 22.80 1.86 2.94
C PRO A 15 22.31 3.28 3.20
N ASP A 16 22.96 4.30 2.64
CA ASP A 16 22.79 5.70 3.06
C ASP A 16 22.64 6.65 1.85
N ARG A 17 21.71 6.32 0.95
CA ARG A 17 21.14 7.33 0.05
C ARG A 17 19.84 7.78 0.67
N ASP A 18 19.81 9.02 1.13
CA ASP A 18 18.58 9.81 1.23
C ASP A 18 17.78 9.59 -0.05
N HIS A 19 16.78 8.73 0.04
CA HIS A 19 15.88 8.47 -1.06
C HIS A 19 15.11 9.77 -1.25
N GLY A 20 15.39 10.49 -2.34
CA GLY A 20 14.58 11.62 -2.77
C GLY A 20 13.09 11.23 -2.75
N PRO A 21 12.18 12.21 -2.60
CA PRO A 21 10.76 11.92 -2.40
C PRO A 21 10.29 10.92 -3.46
N ALA A 22 9.67 9.83 -3.01
CA ALA A 22 9.13 8.82 -3.92
C ALA A 22 8.26 9.52 -4.97
N PRO A 23 8.39 9.16 -6.26
CA PRO A 23 7.58 9.77 -7.30
C PRO A 23 6.10 9.62 -6.94
N ALA A 24 5.35 10.72 -7.03
CA ALA A 24 3.92 10.70 -6.81
C ALA A 24 3.27 9.90 -7.96
N VAL A 25 2.96 8.64 -7.69
CA VAL A 25 2.25 7.80 -8.65
C VAL A 25 0.80 8.26 -8.66
N GLU A 26 0.34 8.81 -9.79
CA GLU A 26 -1.08 9.06 -9.99
C GLU A 26 -1.81 7.71 -9.94
N ARG A 27 -2.66 7.56 -8.93
CA ARG A 27 -3.51 6.37 -8.76
C ARG A 27 -4.91 6.71 -9.22
N ASP A 28 -5.49 5.88 -10.07
CA ASP A 28 -6.91 6.03 -10.41
C ASP A 28 -7.81 5.66 -9.22
N SER A 29 -9.11 5.93 -9.36
CA SER A 29 -10.11 5.67 -8.31
C SER A 29 -10.22 4.19 -7.92
N GLY A 30 -9.97 3.27 -8.86
CA GLY A 30 -9.97 1.83 -8.62
C GLY A 30 -8.73 1.40 -7.85
N GLN A 31 -7.56 1.89 -8.23
CA GLN A 31 -6.30 1.63 -7.54
C GLN A 31 -6.34 2.16 -6.09
N ARG A 32 -6.81 3.40 -5.87
CA ARG A 32 -6.97 3.96 -4.52
C ARG A 32 -7.85 3.08 -3.63
N ARG A 33 -9.02 2.65 -4.15
CA ARG A 33 -9.92 1.73 -3.44
C ARG A 33 -9.29 0.37 -3.18
N TRP A 34 -8.56 -0.18 -4.16
CA TRP A 34 -7.91 -1.48 -4.01
C TRP A 34 -6.85 -1.44 -2.91
N ILE A 35 -5.90 -0.48 -2.94
CA ILE A 35 -4.88 -0.37 -1.89
C ILE A 35 -5.55 -0.13 -0.52
N ALA A 36 -6.52 0.78 -0.42
CA ALA A 36 -7.22 1.05 0.83
C ALA A 36 -7.82 -0.25 1.43
N GLY A 37 -8.47 -1.07 0.60
CA GLY A 37 -9.03 -2.36 1.03
C GLY A 37 -8.00 -3.36 1.54
N GLN A 38 -6.72 -3.22 1.17
CA GLN A 38 -5.65 -4.10 1.65
C GLN A 38 -5.04 -3.66 2.99
N VAL A 39 -5.25 -2.42 3.43
CA VAL A 39 -4.59 -1.88 4.64
C VAL A 39 -5.06 -2.60 5.90
N THR A 40 -4.11 -3.04 6.73
CA THR A 40 -4.34 -3.59 8.07
C THR A 40 -3.76 -2.66 9.15
N PRO A 41 -4.07 -2.87 10.44
CA PRO A 41 -3.53 -2.04 11.53
C PRO A 41 -2.00 -1.95 11.56
N GLU A 42 -1.30 -3.00 11.13
CA GLU A 42 0.16 -3.11 11.11
C GLU A 42 0.81 -2.21 10.03
N ASP A 43 0.04 -1.80 9.03
CA ASP A 43 0.53 -0.97 7.93
C ASP A 43 0.57 0.52 8.29
N LEU A 44 -0.14 0.92 9.35
CA LEU A 44 -0.39 2.33 9.68
C LEU A 44 0.91 3.06 10.03
N ALA A 45 1.24 4.07 9.23
CA ALA A 45 2.34 4.97 9.55
C ALA A 45 1.95 5.92 10.71
N PRO A 46 2.91 6.29 11.58
CA PRO A 46 2.68 7.30 12.59
C PRO A 46 2.48 8.67 11.92
N GLY A 47 1.49 9.43 12.38
CA GLY A 47 1.19 10.75 11.82
C GLY A 47 -0.31 10.95 11.66
N VAL A 48 -0.80 12.10 12.09
CA VAL A 48 -2.22 12.34 12.42
C VAL A 48 -3.12 12.18 11.20
N LEU A 49 -3.87 11.08 11.18
CA LEU A 49 -5.09 10.96 10.39
C LEU A 49 -6.13 11.91 11.02
N GLY A 50 -6.73 12.78 10.22
CA GLY A 50 -7.98 13.46 10.61
C GLY A 50 -7.90 14.86 11.21
N LEU A 51 -6.94 15.71 10.82
CA LEU A 51 -7.10 17.16 11.05
C LEU A 51 -7.97 17.80 9.96
N GLY A 52 -9.13 18.34 10.35
CA GLY A 52 -9.97 19.19 9.50
C GLY A 52 -10.83 18.48 8.45
N ARG A 53 -10.93 17.15 8.49
CA ARG A 53 -11.79 16.37 7.56
C ARG A 53 -13.08 15.96 8.25
N THR A 54 -14.17 15.97 7.49
CA THR A 54 -15.47 15.44 7.91
C THR A 54 -15.75 14.10 7.25
N VAL A 55 -16.61 13.32 7.89
CA VAL A 55 -17.11 12.04 7.43
C VAL A 55 -18.61 12.20 7.18
N ASN A 56 -19.03 11.75 6.00
CA ASN A 56 -20.42 11.62 5.62
C ASN A 56 -20.70 10.20 5.10
N GLY A 57 -21.97 9.87 4.87
CA GLY A 57 -22.39 8.53 4.47
C GLY A 57 -21.82 8.07 3.13
N GLU A 58 -21.70 8.98 2.16
CA GLU A 58 -21.15 8.70 0.83
C GLU A 58 -19.67 8.31 0.91
N ALA A 59 -18.88 9.01 1.73
CA ALA A 59 -17.47 8.71 1.95
C ALA A 59 -17.25 7.33 2.58
N LEU A 60 -18.13 6.91 3.51
CA LEU A 60 -18.05 5.57 4.09
C LEU A 60 -18.44 4.48 3.09
N ASP A 61 -19.49 4.70 2.30
CA ASP A 61 -19.94 3.75 1.28
C ASP A 61 -18.86 3.55 0.20
N ALA A 62 -18.27 4.65 -0.28
CA ALA A 62 -17.15 4.62 -1.23
C ALA A 62 -15.93 3.86 -0.68
N ALA A 63 -15.73 3.88 0.64
CA ALA A 63 -14.67 3.15 1.34
C ALA A 63 -15.07 1.74 1.78
N GLY A 64 -16.33 1.32 1.60
CA GLY A 64 -16.85 0.04 2.07
C GLY A 64 -16.86 -0.11 3.59
N ILE A 65 -16.91 1.01 4.33
CA ILE A 65 -16.85 1.05 5.80
C ILE A 65 -18.26 1.10 6.37
N LEU A 66 -18.56 0.21 7.33
CA LEU A 66 -19.82 0.27 8.05
C LEU A 66 -19.77 1.40 9.10
N ALA A 67 -20.73 2.30 9.04
CA ALA A 67 -20.86 3.39 10.01
C ALA A 67 -21.05 2.87 11.45
N PRO A 68 -20.20 3.29 12.40
CA PRO A 68 -20.37 2.98 13.82
C PRO A 68 -21.76 3.41 14.33
N PRO A 69 -22.35 2.71 15.32
CA PRO A 69 -23.67 3.05 15.85
C PRO A 69 -23.78 4.51 16.32
N ALA A 70 -22.73 5.04 16.97
CA ALA A 70 -22.71 6.41 17.46
C ALA A 70 -22.73 7.44 16.31
N LEU A 71 -21.96 7.19 15.25
CA LEU A 71 -21.94 8.02 14.04
C LEU A 71 -23.30 8.00 13.32
N ARG A 72 -23.93 6.82 13.23
CA ARG A 72 -25.29 6.69 12.68
C ARG A 72 -26.32 7.48 13.49
N ALA A 73 -26.23 7.44 14.81
CA ALA A 73 -27.12 8.21 15.68
C ALA A 73 -26.94 9.73 15.49
N GLN A 74 -25.70 10.20 15.35
CA GLN A 74 -25.41 11.61 15.04
C GLN A 74 -26.04 12.05 13.72
N TRP A 75 -25.95 11.22 12.68
CA TRP A 75 -26.58 11.51 11.39
C TRP A 75 -28.10 11.53 11.44
N GLN A 76 -28.73 10.66 12.23
CA GLN A 76 -30.17 10.66 12.47
C GLN A 76 -30.66 11.91 13.22
N LEU A 77 -29.80 12.54 14.01
CA LEU A 77 -30.08 13.79 14.73
C LEU A 77 -29.86 15.04 13.87
N GLY A 78 -29.48 14.88 12.60
CA GLY A 78 -29.37 15.97 11.61
C GLY A 78 -27.96 16.49 11.36
N SER A 79 -26.93 15.92 11.99
CA SER A 79 -25.54 16.26 11.66
C SER A 79 -25.11 15.53 10.39
N ALA A 80 -25.10 16.17 9.22
CA ALA A 80 -24.70 15.49 7.97
C ALA A 80 -23.18 15.24 7.88
N ASP A 81 -22.38 16.12 8.50
CA ASP A 81 -20.93 16.09 8.50
C ASP A 81 -20.41 15.97 9.92
N VAL A 82 -19.67 14.90 10.21
CA VAL A 82 -19.06 14.67 11.53
C VAL A 82 -17.55 14.75 11.38
N PRO A 83 -16.82 15.51 12.22
CA PRO A 83 -15.36 15.53 12.17
C PRO A 83 -14.78 14.11 12.26
N LEU A 84 -13.81 13.77 11.41
CA LEU A 84 -13.20 12.44 11.38
C LEU A 84 -12.62 12.05 12.75
N ALA A 85 -12.04 13.02 13.46
CA ALA A 85 -11.54 12.87 14.83
C ALA A 85 -12.64 12.49 15.85
N GLU A 86 -13.90 12.87 15.60
CA GLU A 86 -15.05 12.62 16.47
C GLU A 86 -15.93 11.46 15.98
N SER A 87 -15.64 10.93 14.78
CA SER A 87 -16.44 9.88 14.13
C SER A 87 -16.44 8.54 14.88
N GLY A 88 -15.47 8.33 15.79
CA GLY A 88 -15.27 7.06 16.49
C GLY A 88 -14.80 5.91 15.59
N LEU A 89 -14.40 6.20 14.34
CA LEU A 89 -13.83 5.20 13.45
C LEU A 89 -12.46 4.74 13.97
N PRO A 90 -12.14 3.44 13.88
CA PRO A 90 -10.81 2.97 14.21
C PRO A 90 -9.77 3.55 13.23
N PRO A 91 -8.50 3.73 13.62
CA PRO A 91 -7.48 4.37 12.78
C PRO A 91 -7.34 3.77 11.39
N VAL A 92 -7.48 2.44 11.26
CA VAL A 92 -7.44 1.76 9.96
C VAL A 92 -8.56 2.20 9.04
N ASP A 93 -9.78 2.36 9.55
CA ASP A 93 -10.92 2.81 8.76
C ASP A 93 -10.82 4.31 8.44
N GLN A 94 -10.23 5.11 9.34
CA GLN A 94 -9.90 6.50 9.03
C GLN A 94 -8.89 6.58 7.88
N ALA A 95 -7.83 5.76 7.88
CA ALA A 95 -6.86 5.71 6.80
C ALA A 95 -7.51 5.29 5.48
N ARG A 96 -8.32 4.22 5.50
CA ARG A 96 -9.06 3.72 4.33
C ARG A 96 -9.94 4.79 3.71
N LEU A 97 -10.71 5.50 4.54
CA LEU A 97 -11.58 6.59 4.09
C LEU A 97 -10.78 7.69 3.40
N LEU A 98 -9.66 8.12 3.99
CA LEU A 98 -8.81 9.15 3.40
C LEU A 98 -8.07 8.67 2.13
N MET A 99 -7.77 7.38 2.04
CA MET A 99 -7.09 6.82 0.87
C MET A 99 -8.00 6.70 -0.35
N VAL A 100 -9.31 6.53 -0.16
CA VAL A 100 -10.27 6.48 -1.27
C VAL A 100 -10.52 7.87 -1.90
N ASP A 101 -10.35 8.92 -1.11
CA ASP A 101 -10.56 10.31 -1.51
C ASP A 101 -9.70 10.68 -2.75
N PRO A 102 -10.25 11.42 -3.73
CA PRO A 102 -9.46 11.94 -4.83
C PRO A 102 -8.40 12.94 -4.37
N GLY A 103 -7.27 12.94 -5.08
CA GLY A 103 -6.16 13.87 -4.84
C GLY A 103 -4.91 13.17 -4.32
N PRO A 104 -3.83 13.94 -4.11
CA PRO A 104 -2.59 13.40 -3.59
C PRO A 104 -2.76 12.98 -2.13
N TRP A 105 -2.19 11.83 -1.79
CA TRP A 105 -2.15 11.37 -0.41
C TRP A 105 -1.10 12.15 0.39
N PRO A 106 -1.41 12.58 1.62
CA PRO A 106 -0.39 13.06 2.55
C PRO A 106 0.68 11.99 2.80
N GLN A 107 1.88 12.41 3.19
CA GLN A 107 3.03 11.51 3.39
C GLN A 107 2.73 10.31 4.30
N ALA A 108 1.91 10.50 5.35
CA ALA A 108 1.51 9.42 6.25
C ALA A 108 0.67 8.33 5.54
N LEU A 109 -0.20 8.73 4.60
CA LEU A 109 -0.99 7.78 3.81
C LEU A 109 -0.14 7.11 2.72
N GLU A 110 0.81 7.83 2.12
CA GLU A 110 1.79 7.22 1.20
C GLU A 110 2.66 6.18 1.92
N ALA A 111 3.12 6.48 3.14
CA ALA A 111 3.86 5.52 3.96
C ALA A 111 3.00 4.31 4.35
N THR A 112 1.73 4.53 4.69
CA THR A 112 0.76 3.45 4.98
C THR A 112 0.55 2.56 3.75
N ALA A 113 0.35 3.16 2.57
CA ALA A 113 0.23 2.43 1.30
C ALA A 113 1.49 1.63 0.96
N ALA A 114 2.67 2.20 1.20
CA ALA A 114 3.94 1.53 0.98
C ALA A 114 4.13 0.33 1.93
N ASN A 115 3.72 0.45 3.19
CA ASN A 115 3.76 -0.65 4.15
C ASN A 115 2.81 -1.80 3.74
N ALA A 116 1.57 -1.47 3.39
CA ALA A 116 0.60 -2.46 2.90
C ALA A 116 1.12 -3.17 1.64
N THR A 117 1.66 -2.42 0.69
CA THR A 117 2.25 -2.98 -0.55
C THR A 117 3.42 -3.92 -0.23
N ARG A 118 4.30 -3.53 0.70
CA ARG A 118 5.44 -4.35 1.12
C ARG A 118 4.97 -5.65 1.77
N ARG A 119 3.95 -5.59 2.64
CA ARG A 119 3.37 -6.77 3.28
C ARG A 119 2.75 -7.71 2.25
N LEU A 120 1.89 -7.20 1.36
CA LEU A 120 1.28 -7.99 0.29
C LEU A 120 2.33 -8.67 -0.60
N TRP A 121 3.43 -7.98 -0.90
CA TRP A 121 4.53 -8.54 -1.67
C TRP A 121 5.23 -9.68 -0.93
N GLN A 122 5.48 -9.52 0.37
CA GLN A 122 6.07 -10.55 1.22
C GLN A 122 5.15 -11.76 1.37
N GLU A 123 3.84 -11.55 1.55
CA GLU A 123 2.83 -12.60 1.58
C GLU A 123 2.79 -13.36 0.25
N SER A 124 2.77 -12.64 -0.88
CA SER A 124 2.78 -13.25 -2.22
C SER A 124 4.04 -14.08 -2.48
N TYR A 125 5.21 -13.60 -2.03
CA TYR A 125 6.44 -14.36 -2.11
C TYR A 125 6.40 -15.60 -1.20
N ALA A 126 5.87 -15.49 0.02
CA ALA A 126 5.73 -16.61 0.94
C ALA A 126 4.80 -17.69 0.37
N ASP A 127 3.66 -17.30 -0.19
CA ASP A 127 2.73 -18.20 -0.87
C ASP A 127 3.38 -18.88 -2.07
N PHE A 128 4.10 -18.11 -2.90
CA PHE A 128 4.86 -18.66 -4.02
C PHE A 128 5.92 -19.67 -3.54
N ALA A 129 6.68 -19.34 -2.50
CA ALA A 129 7.72 -20.21 -1.96
C ALA A 129 7.15 -21.47 -1.31
N ALA A 130 5.98 -21.40 -0.68
CA ALA A 130 5.28 -22.54 -0.10
C ALA A 130 4.64 -23.44 -1.17
N ALA A 131 4.15 -22.85 -2.27
CA ALA A 131 3.56 -23.56 -3.39
C ALA A 131 4.60 -24.14 -4.36
N ALA A 132 5.84 -23.65 -4.32
CA ALA A 132 6.95 -24.28 -5.03
C ALA A 132 7.00 -25.74 -4.56
N PRO A 133 6.77 -26.73 -5.44
CA PRO A 133 6.98 -28.13 -5.09
C PRO A 133 8.38 -28.20 -4.49
N GLN A 134 8.59 -28.94 -3.40
CA GLN A 134 9.95 -29.20 -2.93
C GLN A 134 10.76 -29.55 -4.18
N LEU A 135 11.68 -28.68 -4.59
CA LEU A 135 12.50 -28.80 -5.79
C LEU A 135 13.55 -29.91 -5.55
N ALA A 136 13.07 -31.02 -5.00
CA ALA A 136 13.78 -32.05 -4.28
C ALA A 136 13.87 -33.35 -5.08
N ASP A 137 13.32 -33.40 -6.29
CA ASP A 137 13.65 -34.44 -7.26
C ASP A 137 14.43 -33.84 -8.43
N GLY A 138 15.61 -33.28 -8.12
CA GLY A 138 16.75 -33.11 -9.03
C GLY A 138 16.57 -32.37 -10.37
N ALA A 139 15.39 -31.81 -10.66
CA ALA A 139 14.99 -31.40 -12.00
C ALA A 139 14.79 -29.88 -12.19
N THR A 140 15.06 -29.06 -11.17
CA THR A 140 14.82 -27.61 -11.26
C THR A 140 16.08 -26.80 -11.03
N ARG A 141 16.40 -25.95 -12.01
CA ARG A 141 17.65 -25.17 -12.11
C ARG A 141 17.67 -23.94 -11.18
N TYR A 142 16.57 -23.60 -10.50
CA TYR A 142 16.41 -22.34 -9.77
C TYR A 142 15.79 -22.53 -8.39
N THR A 143 16.29 -21.79 -7.40
CA THR A 143 15.63 -21.64 -6.10
C THR A 143 14.32 -20.83 -6.23
N PRO A 144 13.38 -20.90 -5.26
CA PRO A 144 12.17 -20.07 -5.29
C PRO A 144 12.48 -18.58 -5.39
N SER A 145 13.52 -18.09 -4.70
CA SER A 145 13.97 -16.70 -4.79
C SER A 145 14.43 -16.31 -6.21
N GLN A 146 15.18 -17.19 -6.89
CA GLN A 146 15.63 -16.95 -8.26
C GLN A 146 14.46 -16.98 -9.25
N ALA A 147 13.56 -17.95 -9.11
CA ALA A 147 12.38 -18.06 -9.96
C ALA A 147 11.45 -16.85 -9.79
N TRP A 148 11.22 -16.41 -8.56
CA TRP A 148 10.47 -15.19 -8.26
C TRP A 148 11.11 -13.96 -8.91
N SER A 149 12.41 -13.75 -8.72
CA SER A 149 13.12 -12.60 -9.30
C SER A 149 13.04 -12.55 -10.83
N ILE A 150 13.15 -13.69 -11.51
CA ILE A 150 13.00 -13.78 -12.97
C ILE A 150 11.56 -13.45 -13.37
N ALA A 151 10.56 -14.07 -12.71
CA ALA A 151 9.15 -13.83 -13.01
C ALA A 151 8.78 -12.36 -12.82
N THR A 152 9.24 -11.72 -11.74
CA THR A 152 8.97 -10.30 -11.48
C THR A 152 9.63 -9.39 -12.50
N GLY A 153 10.83 -9.72 -12.96
CA GLY A 153 11.53 -8.98 -14.01
C GLY A 153 10.92 -9.13 -15.41
N LEU A 154 10.08 -10.13 -15.63
CA LEU A 154 9.31 -10.30 -16.87
C LEU A 154 7.97 -9.56 -16.86
N VAL A 155 7.38 -9.35 -15.67
CA VAL A 155 6.05 -8.73 -15.51
C VAL A 155 6.15 -7.22 -15.28
N LEU A 156 7.17 -6.77 -14.55
CA LEU A 156 7.44 -5.34 -14.38
C LEU A 156 8.18 -4.86 -15.63
N PRO A 157 7.68 -3.81 -16.32
CA PRO A 157 8.42 -3.24 -17.44
C PRO A 157 9.82 -2.85 -16.95
N LEU A 158 10.85 -3.34 -17.66
CA LEU A 158 12.18 -2.78 -17.57
C LEU A 158 12.03 -1.29 -17.86
N GLU A 159 12.25 -0.44 -16.88
CA GLU A 159 12.37 0.99 -17.14
C GLU A 159 13.48 1.16 -18.18
N MET A 160 13.09 1.56 -19.39
CA MET A 160 13.97 1.94 -20.49
C MET A 160 14.04 3.45 -20.58
#